data_AF-W2U3L5-F1
#
_entry.id   AF-W2U3L5-F1
#
_cell.length_a   1.000
_cell.length_b   1.000
_cell.length_c   1.000
_cell.angle_alpha   90.00
_cell.angle_beta   90.00
_cell.angle_gamma   90.00
#
_symmetry.space_group_name_H-M   'P 1'
#
loop_
_entity.id
_entity.type
_entity.pdbx_description
1 polymer ?
#
loop_
_entity_poly.entity_id
_entity_poly.type
_entity_poly.pdbx_seq_one_letter_code
_entity_poly.pdbx_strand_id
1 'polypeptide(L)'
;MRFRPFTELDLHLLNRVAGSRPLSLGAVRFFARTGHSFLAEEGEEPMGFALAQAVWQGEATTVLVTRVEGRNQAVLEGLLAAVVKSAYDAGVYEVALHLDPTREDLQAALQAQGFAIGPLVLAVRVLGSRGQRGETRGVLE
;
A
#
# COMPACT_ATOMS: atom_id res chain seq x y z
N MET A 1 -6.01 19.37 -1.45
CA MET A 1 -5.54 17.99 -1.67
C MET A 1 -6.73 17.06 -1.87
N ARG A 2 -6.68 16.15 -2.84
CA ARG A 2 -7.74 15.19 -3.17
C ARG A 2 -7.19 13.77 -3.07
N PHE A 3 -8.01 12.85 -2.57
CA PHE A 3 -7.71 11.42 -2.53
C PHE A 3 -8.79 10.71 -3.36
N ARG A 4 -8.39 9.95 -4.39
CA ARG A 4 -9.33 9.29 -5.29
C ARG A 4 -8.85 7.89 -5.69
N PRO A 5 -9.76 6.99 -6.08
CA PRO A 5 -9.37 5.79 -6.82
C PRO A 5 -8.57 6.18 -8.08
N PHE A 6 -7.61 5.33 -8.44
CA PHE A 6 -6.86 5.45 -9.68
C PHE A 6 -7.28 4.39 -10.69
N THR A 7 -6.92 4.62 -11.95
CA THR A 7 -7.15 3.71 -13.07
C THR A 7 -5.82 3.37 -13.75
N GLU A 8 -5.86 2.54 -14.79
CA GLU A 8 -4.67 2.27 -15.61
C GLU A 8 -4.10 3.51 -16.31
N LEU A 9 -4.93 4.54 -16.54
CA LEU A 9 -4.50 5.81 -17.15
C LEU A 9 -3.56 6.60 -16.23
N ASP A 10 -3.67 6.38 -14.92
CA ASP A 10 -2.86 7.05 -13.90
C ASP A 10 -1.47 6.42 -13.71
N LEU A 11 -1.11 5.39 -14.48
CA LEU A 11 0.19 4.69 -14.35
C LEU A 11 1.38 5.66 -14.36
N HIS A 12 1.34 6.66 -15.23
CA HIS A 12 2.39 7.67 -15.33
C HIS A 12 2.46 8.56 -14.08
N LEU A 13 1.31 8.97 -13.52
CA LEU A 13 1.24 9.76 -12.29
C LEU A 13 1.75 8.97 -11.07
N LEU A 14 1.32 7.72 -10.93
CA LEU A 14 1.78 6.82 -9.87
C LEU A 14 3.30 6.63 -9.90
N ASN A 15 3.86 6.45 -11.10
CA ASN A 15 5.30 6.25 -11.25
C ASN A 15 6.14 7.52 -10.98
N ARG A 16 5.57 8.73 -11.07
CA ARG A 16 6.27 9.97 -10.67
C ARG A 16 6.54 10.02 -9.16
N VAL A 17 5.75 9.32 -8.35
CA VAL A 17 5.88 9.25 -6.89
C VAL A 17 6.31 7.87 -6.37
N ALA A 18 6.63 6.92 -7.27
CA ALA A 18 7.03 5.56 -6.90
C ALA A 18 8.53 5.41 -6.57
N GLY A 19 9.31 6.49 -6.65
CA GLY A 19 10.75 6.47 -6.42
C GLY A 19 11.48 5.49 -7.34
N SER A 20 12.42 4.72 -6.79
CA SER A 20 13.23 3.73 -7.53
C SER A 20 12.52 2.40 -7.80
N ARG A 21 11.26 2.25 -7.38
CA ARG A 21 10.50 0.99 -7.49
C ARG A 21 9.25 1.25 -8.34
N PRO A 22 9.35 1.28 -9.68
CA PRO A 22 8.21 1.58 -10.54
C PRO A 22 7.12 0.51 -10.44
N LEU A 23 5.88 0.92 -10.63
CA LEU A 23 4.72 0.06 -10.77
C LEU A 23 4.58 -0.40 -12.22
N SER A 24 4.24 -1.67 -12.40
CA SER A 24 3.83 -2.21 -13.69
C SER A 24 2.35 -1.93 -13.96
N LEU A 25 1.95 -1.92 -15.23
CA LEU A 25 0.55 -1.81 -15.63
C LEU A 25 -0.32 -2.92 -14.98
N GLY A 26 0.22 -4.13 -14.88
CA GLY A 26 -0.46 -5.25 -14.23
C GLY A 26 -0.75 -4.99 -12.75
N ALA A 27 0.22 -4.40 -12.01
CA ALA A 27 0.02 -4.02 -10.62
C ALA A 27 -1.06 -2.93 -10.49
N VAL A 28 -1.02 -1.89 -11.34
CA VAL A 28 -2.03 -0.83 -11.32
C VAL A 28 -3.43 -1.38 -11.60
N ARG A 29 -3.59 -2.24 -12.61
CA ARG A 29 -4.87 -2.89 -12.92
C ARG A 29 -5.38 -3.79 -11.80
N PHE A 30 -4.48 -4.44 -11.07
CA PHE A 30 -4.85 -5.25 -9.92
C PHE A 30 -5.38 -4.35 -8.80
N PHE A 31 -4.59 -3.38 -8.35
CA PHE A 31 -4.93 -2.52 -7.23
C PHE A 31 -6.10 -1.57 -7.51
N ALA A 32 -6.30 -1.14 -8.76
CA ALA A 32 -7.47 -0.36 -9.15
C ALA A 32 -8.80 -1.12 -8.95
N ARG A 33 -8.78 -2.46 -8.97
CA ARG A 33 -9.96 -3.31 -8.77
C ARG A 33 -10.22 -3.68 -7.31
N THR A 34 -9.29 -3.39 -6.39
CA THR A 34 -9.47 -3.82 -4.99
C THR A 34 -10.47 -2.97 -4.23
N GLY A 35 -10.78 -1.76 -4.72
CA GLY A 35 -11.60 -0.78 -3.98
C GLY A 35 -10.90 -0.16 -2.76
N HIS A 36 -9.64 -0.53 -2.50
CA HIS A 36 -8.87 -0.12 -1.33
C HIS A 36 -7.58 0.62 -1.70
N SER A 37 -7.43 1.06 -2.94
CA SER A 37 -6.21 1.72 -3.42
C SER A 37 -6.51 3.12 -3.95
N PHE A 38 -5.65 4.09 -3.59
CA PHE A 38 -5.92 5.51 -3.77
C PHE A 38 -4.68 6.26 -4.26
N LEU A 39 -4.92 7.31 -5.05
CA LEU A 39 -3.95 8.31 -5.46
C LEU A 39 -4.27 9.62 -4.72
N ALA A 40 -3.23 10.29 -4.22
CA ALA A 40 -3.30 11.62 -3.65
C ALA A 40 -2.79 12.65 -4.66
N GLU A 41 -3.53 13.73 -4.83
CA GLU A 41 -3.22 14.81 -5.78
C GLU A 41 -3.39 16.20 -5.13
N GLU A 42 -2.55 17.13 -5.53
CA GLU A 42 -2.71 18.56 -5.30
C GLU A 42 -2.86 19.26 -6.66
N GLY A 43 -4.11 19.58 -7.02
CA GLY A 43 -4.43 19.92 -8.41
C GLY A 43 -4.19 18.71 -9.31
N GLU A 44 -3.31 18.85 -10.30
CA GLU A 44 -2.88 17.76 -11.20
C GLU A 44 -1.53 17.13 -10.77
N GLU A 45 -0.92 17.63 -9.69
CA GLU A 45 0.37 17.11 -9.22
C GLU A 45 0.16 15.85 -8.35
N PRO A 46 0.76 14.69 -8.70
CA PRO A 46 0.70 13.51 -7.87
C PRO A 46 1.56 13.71 -6.60
N MET A 47 0.92 13.47 -5.46
CA MET A 47 1.52 13.66 -4.14
C MET A 47 1.87 12.34 -3.45
N GLY A 48 1.19 11.25 -3.82
CA GLY A 48 1.39 9.94 -3.21
C GLY A 48 0.35 8.92 -3.64
N PHE A 49 0.49 7.67 -3.21
CA PHE A 49 -0.51 6.63 -3.42
C PHE A 49 -0.49 5.58 -2.30
N ALA A 50 -1.59 4.84 -2.17
CA ALA A 50 -1.70 3.63 -1.37
C ALA A 50 -2.16 2.47 -2.25
N LEU A 51 -1.46 1.34 -2.19
CA LEU A 51 -1.85 0.07 -2.79
C LEU A 51 -2.28 -0.86 -1.66
N ALA A 52 -3.58 -1.20 -1.60
CA ALA A 52 -4.10 -2.09 -0.58
C ALA A 52 -5.09 -3.11 -1.15
N GLN A 53 -5.26 -4.22 -0.45
CA GLN A 53 -6.11 -5.33 -0.86
C GLN A 53 -6.74 -6.01 0.35
N ALA A 54 -7.95 -6.53 0.17
CA ALA A 54 -8.59 -7.39 1.16
C ALA A 54 -7.96 -8.79 1.16
N VAL A 55 -7.73 -9.34 2.34
CA VAL A 55 -7.20 -10.68 2.57
C VAL A 55 -8.12 -11.40 3.56
N TRP A 56 -8.80 -12.44 3.06
CA TRP A 56 -9.68 -13.26 3.88
C TRP A 56 -8.88 -14.17 4.82
N GLN A 57 -9.23 -14.16 6.11
CA GLN A 57 -8.56 -14.91 7.16
C GLN A 57 -9.31 -16.20 7.55
N GLY A 58 -10.35 -16.59 6.81
CA GLY A 58 -11.19 -17.76 7.09
C GLY A 58 -12.50 -17.42 7.82
N GLU A 59 -12.54 -16.30 8.55
CA GLU A 59 -13.74 -15.77 9.21
C GLU A 59 -13.86 -14.27 8.94
N ALA A 60 -12.86 -13.50 9.37
CA ALA A 60 -12.76 -12.07 9.14
C ALA A 60 -11.93 -11.73 7.90
N THR A 61 -11.97 -10.45 7.52
CA THR A 61 -11.15 -9.88 6.44
C THR A 61 -10.24 -8.80 7.00
N THR A 62 -8.99 -8.78 6.54
CA THR A 62 -8.01 -7.72 6.80
C THR A 62 -7.73 -6.97 5.50
N VAL A 63 -7.71 -5.64 5.49
CA VAL A 63 -7.13 -4.88 4.37
C VAL A 63 -5.65 -4.67 4.63
N LEU A 64 -4.80 -5.25 3.78
CA LEU A 64 -3.35 -5.10 3.85
C LEU A 64 -2.89 -3.95 2.93
N VAL A 65 -2.36 -2.88 3.52
CA VAL A 65 -1.64 -1.84 2.77
C VAL A 65 -0.29 -2.41 2.36
N THR A 66 -0.21 -2.82 1.11
CA THR A 66 0.96 -3.47 0.52
C THR A 66 2.08 -2.46 0.27
N ARG A 67 1.72 -1.21 -0.06
CA ARG A 67 2.66 -0.11 -0.24
C ARG A 67 1.95 1.23 -0.09
N VAL A 68 2.58 2.17 0.60
CA VAL A 68 2.15 3.56 0.64
C VAL A 68 3.35 4.47 0.39
N GLU A 69 3.16 5.47 -0.46
CA GLU A 69 4.14 6.51 -0.73
C GLU A 69 3.46 7.87 -0.65
N GLY A 70 4.17 8.87 -0.15
CA GLY A 70 3.65 10.22 0.00
C GLY A 70 4.80 11.21 0.13
N ARG A 71 4.64 12.40 -0.44
CA ARG A 71 5.66 13.47 -0.39
C ARG A 71 5.84 14.09 1.00
N ASN A 72 4.85 13.94 1.88
CA ASN A 72 4.88 14.43 3.26
C ASN A 72 3.86 13.67 4.14
N GLN A 73 3.92 13.90 5.45
CA GLN A 73 3.04 13.26 6.44
C GLN A 73 1.54 13.48 6.16
N ALA A 74 1.11 14.70 5.81
CA ALA A 74 -0.31 15.01 5.57
C ALA A 74 -0.90 14.20 4.39
N VAL A 75 -0.08 13.97 3.35
CA VAL A 75 -0.46 13.09 2.22
C VAL A 75 -0.63 11.65 2.70
N LEU A 76 0.28 11.15 3.53
CA LEU A 76 0.23 9.80 4.08
C LEU A 76 -1.01 9.60 4.97
N GLU A 77 -1.30 10.56 5.84
CA GLU A 77 -2.49 10.55 6.69
C GLU A 77 -3.78 10.46 5.87
N GLY A 78 -3.93 11.28 4.84
CA GLY A 78 -5.14 11.25 4.00
C GLY A 78 -5.27 9.99 3.16
N LEU A 79 -4.15 9.42 2.70
CA LEU A 79 -4.15 8.11 2.03
C LEU A 79 -4.59 6.99 2.98
N LEU A 80 -4.05 6.96 4.20
CA LEU A 80 -4.44 6.00 5.23
C LEU A 80 -5.92 6.17 5.61
N ALA A 81 -6.40 7.41 5.78
CA ALA A 81 -7.81 7.69 6.04
C ALA A 81 -8.73 7.18 4.91
N ALA A 82 -8.34 7.35 3.65
CA ALA A 82 -9.08 6.84 2.50
C ALA A 82 -9.14 5.30 2.50
N VAL A 83 -8.02 4.63 2.79
CA VAL A 83 -7.98 3.16 2.94
C VAL A 83 -8.87 2.72 4.10
N VAL A 84 -8.75 3.31 5.28
CA VAL A 84 -9.55 2.98 6.47
C VAL A 84 -11.03 3.17 6.18
N LYS A 85 -11.43 4.28 5.55
CA LYS A 85 -12.82 4.49 5.12
C LYS A 85 -13.31 3.36 4.21
N SER A 86 -12.51 3.00 3.19
CA SER A 86 -12.91 1.92 2.27
C SER A 86 -13.02 0.55 2.95
N ALA A 87 -12.20 0.30 3.98
CA ALA A 87 -12.27 -0.90 4.80
C ALA A 87 -13.56 -0.93 5.64
N TYR A 88 -13.92 0.20 6.27
CA TYR A 88 -15.20 0.35 6.98
C TYR A 88 -16.40 0.14 6.06
N ASP A 89 -16.41 0.78 4.88
CA ASP A 89 -17.50 0.64 3.90
C ASP A 89 -17.69 -0.83 3.45
N ALA A 90 -16.63 -1.63 3.47
CA ALA A 90 -16.62 -3.05 3.10
C ALA A 90 -16.82 -4.01 4.28
N GLY A 91 -17.03 -3.52 5.52
CA GLY A 91 -17.19 -4.37 6.69
C GLY A 91 -15.94 -5.18 7.06
N VAL A 92 -14.75 -4.66 6.75
CA VAL A 92 -13.45 -5.28 7.05
C VAL A 92 -13.13 -5.09 8.53
N TYR A 93 -12.55 -6.11 9.16
CA TYR A 93 -12.28 -6.12 10.60
C TYR A 93 -11.10 -5.22 10.98
N GLU A 94 -10.01 -5.28 10.21
CA GLU A 94 -8.79 -4.52 10.51
C GLU A 94 -8.05 -4.09 9.23
N VAL A 95 -7.19 -3.08 9.40
CA VAL A 95 -6.24 -2.62 8.37
C VAL A 95 -4.83 -2.81 8.91
N ALA A 96 -3.95 -3.44 8.12
CA ALA A 96 -2.58 -3.74 8.52
C ALA A 96 -1.57 -3.17 7.51
N LEU A 97 -0.35 -2.88 8.00
CA LEU A 97 0.77 -2.38 7.20
C LEU A 97 2.09 -2.89 7.77
N HIS A 98 3.03 -3.25 6.91
CA HIS A 98 4.42 -3.53 7.30
C HIS A 98 5.25 -2.23 7.23
N LEU A 99 5.57 -1.67 8.39
CA LEU A 99 6.26 -0.40 8.52
C LEU A 99 7.78 -0.59 8.50
N ASP A 100 8.47 0.19 7.66
CA ASP A 100 9.90 0.46 7.83
C ASP A 100 10.07 1.54 8.92
N PRO A 101 10.67 1.24 10.09
CA PRO A 101 10.75 2.18 11.20
C PRO A 101 11.63 3.40 10.90
N THR A 102 12.42 3.38 9.81
CA THR A 102 13.20 4.55 9.38
C THR A 102 12.34 5.63 8.71
N ARG A 103 11.08 5.31 8.37
CA ARG A 103 10.10 6.26 7.83
C ARG A 103 9.30 6.95 8.93
N GLU A 104 9.93 7.93 9.58
CA GLU A 104 9.34 8.68 10.70
C GLU A 104 8.03 9.41 10.30
N ASP A 105 7.95 9.90 9.07
CA ASP A 105 6.76 10.54 8.49
C ASP A 105 5.56 9.59 8.42
N LEU A 106 5.80 8.35 7.97
CA LEU A 106 4.79 7.30 7.90
C LEU A 106 4.41 6.79 9.29
N GLN A 107 5.38 6.67 10.19
CA GLN A 107 5.10 6.32 11.59
C GLN A 107 4.18 7.35 12.25
N ALA A 108 4.47 8.64 12.09
CA ALA A 108 3.64 9.72 12.62
C ALA A 108 2.23 9.71 11.99
N ALA A 109 2.14 9.51 10.67
CA ALA A 109 0.86 9.40 9.98
C ALA A 109 0.02 8.20 10.45
N LEU A 110 0.64 7.05 10.66
CA LEU A 110 -0.03 5.85 11.21
C LEU A 110 -0.61 6.14 12.59
N GLN A 111 0.17 6.74 13.50
CA GLN A 111 -0.29 7.10 14.83
C GLN A 111 -1.44 8.13 14.79
N ALA A 112 -1.33 9.14 13.93
CA ALA A 112 -2.38 10.14 13.73
C ALA A 112 -3.70 9.53 13.21
N GLN A 113 -3.61 8.43 12.46
CA GLN A 113 -4.77 7.67 11.96
C GLN A 113 -5.18 6.51 12.89
N GLY A 114 -4.66 6.45 14.11
CA GLY A 114 -5.07 5.50 15.14
C GLY A 114 -4.54 4.07 14.98
N PHE A 115 -3.53 3.86 14.12
CA PHE A 115 -2.85 2.57 14.04
C PHE A 115 -1.99 2.34 15.29
N ALA A 116 -2.08 1.13 15.84
CA ALA A 116 -1.17 0.68 16.89
C ALA A 116 0.12 0.12 16.28
N ILE A 117 1.26 0.44 16.88
CA ILE A 117 2.56 -0.16 16.55
C ILE A 117 2.93 -1.11 17.70
N GLY A 118 2.68 -2.40 17.50
CA GLY A 118 2.79 -3.43 18.54
C GLY A 118 1.45 -3.71 19.27
N PRO A 119 1.38 -4.72 20.15
CA PRO A 119 2.46 -5.63 20.56
C PRO A 119 2.76 -6.74 19.55
N LEU A 120 1.92 -6.91 18.52
CA LEU A 120 2.15 -7.90 17.47
C LEU A 120 3.46 -7.60 16.73
N VAL A 121 4.23 -8.65 16.47
CA VAL A 121 5.53 -8.55 15.79
C VAL A 121 5.44 -9.18 14.40
N LEU A 122 6.00 -8.50 13.42
CA LEU A 122 6.12 -9.02 12.05
C LEU A 122 7.36 -9.92 11.94
N ALA A 123 7.15 -11.21 11.67
CA ALA A 123 8.22 -12.15 11.35
C ALA A 123 8.34 -12.31 9.83
N VAL A 124 9.53 -12.08 9.27
CA VAL A 124 9.79 -12.20 7.82
C VAL A 124 11.03 -13.06 7.56
N ARG A 125 10.89 -14.05 6.68
CA ARG A 125 12.02 -14.76 6.07
C ARG A 125 12.09 -14.42 4.59
N VAL A 126 13.09 -13.64 4.18
CA VAL A 126 13.28 -13.26 2.77
C VAL A 126 13.86 -14.44 1.97
N LEU A 127 13.15 -14.86 0.93
CA LEU A 127 13.53 -15.97 0.05
C LEU A 127 14.17 -15.54 -1.28
N GLY A 128 14.45 -14.25 -1.49
CA GLY A 128 15.10 -13.76 -2.72
C GLY A 128 14.28 -13.97 -4.01
N SER A 129 14.92 -13.69 -5.15
CA SER A 129 14.36 -13.90 -6.49
C SER A 129 15.20 -14.90 -7.27
N ARG A 130 14.57 -15.70 -8.15
CA ARG A 130 15.30 -16.68 -9.00
C ARG A 130 16.42 -16.02 -9.81
N GLY A 131 16.15 -14.82 -10.36
CA GLY A 131 17.12 -14.05 -11.14
C GLY A 131 18.34 -13.57 -10.36
N GLN A 132 18.23 -13.36 -9.04
CA GLN A 132 19.38 -13.04 -8.19
C GLN A 132 20.14 -14.27 -7.70
N ARG A 133 19.51 -15.46 -7.74
CA ARG A 133 20.09 -16.73 -7.29
C ARG A 133 20.75 -17.54 -8.41
N GLY A 134 20.58 -17.14 -9.67
CA GLY A 134 21.08 -17.90 -10.82
C GLY A 134 20.37 -19.24 -11.04
N GLU A 135 19.22 -19.46 -10.39
CA GLU A 135 18.47 -20.72 -10.45
C GLU A 135 17.54 -20.74 -11.67
N THR A 136 17.75 -21.70 -12.58
CA THR A 136 16.92 -21.92 -13.78
C THR A 136 15.81 -22.95 -13.60
N ARG A 137 15.79 -23.70 -12.49
CA ARG A 137 14.78 -24.72 -12.16
C ARG A 137 13.99 -24.40 -10.90
N GLY A 138 12.78 -24.96 -10.79
CA GLY A 138 11.89 -24.75 -9.66
C GLY A 138 12.34 -25.48 -8.39
N VAL A 139 11.94 -24.97 -7.21
CA VAL A 139 12.24 -25.56 -5.88
C VAL A 139 11.51 -26.90 -5.65
N LEU A 140 10.63 -27.30 -6.58
CA LEU A 140 9.86 -28.55 -6.54
C LEU A 140 10.16 -29.47 -7.74
N GLU A 141 11.27 -29.24 -8.46
CA GLU A 141 11.78 -30.17 -9.47
C GLU A 141 12.92 -31.03 -8.94
#